data_AF-A0A7Y5SKU5-F1
#
_entry.id   AF-A0A7Y5SKU5-F1
#
_cell.length_a   1.000
_cell.length_b   1.000
_cell.length_c   1.000
_cell.angle_alpha   90.00
_cell.angle_beta   90.00
_cell.angle_gamma   90.00
#
_symmetry.space_group_name_H-M   'P 1'
#
loop_
_entity.id
_entity.type
_entity.pdbx_description
1 polymer ?
#
loop_
_entity_poly.entity_id
_entity_poly.type
_entity_poly.pdbx_seq_one_letter_code
_entity_poly.pdbx_strand_id
1 'polypeptide(L)'
;MTRSTRFIACITLFAAVLVAPGHTLGTAQGEEANALRQDFDQLVRELDADQFVVRKVAALKLDKLASRPESSIPLAEEVRRVLLRPDLSFEVRTRLEQLARTLPKTTGPHAAATSEEVDRLINQLESDSYAERLGATRRLQWLLDSPDLVCPVMIRLKNRCLQDELSPDARQWIEPIDRQARAAWLSSDPAKWQLPPVTDVQIAAWIDDLAQAGPDDEAARRALRKTAERELLDLLARDDYVPKVKQALEAKLAGEGVDPAGESRLREILDLTPPAMVAEFWTDRQHLGTQYLVVGVPSLGPGAERPSHFDRIDDHVAHCVSGNSLTPGDYPVGVAVPHPSRENAIFHLVNLPTPRRRMAYEYHRQSDATARLTEITRRTAERFLSRKQHLTEAELVMLPQLDLDLASAFAAKMLQVLEDKRLPEEGPQRTGGRPSHHGMLCAFLAAEGTKAGAAALLEAIPAGRVLLPTAAAPYRLDWLAALSIAVADPWPEAETWLAGLIERTDPLILNQTDPPELGATAAAVLIDHHEQPLSAFGLEFSADRVLDLFGIRGCRFRSSEARGSVHRWWVEQNKAAKLSAEASP
;
A
#
# COMPACT_ATOMS: atom_id res chain seq x y z
N MET A 1 -3.82 -64.55 -5.14
CA MET A 1 -4.16 -65.83 -5.82
C MET A 1 -4.74 -65.54 -7.20
N THR A 2 -3.89 -65.69 -8.21
CA THR A 2 -4.17 -66.15 -9.60
C THR A 2 -5.54 -65.87 -10.24
N ARG A 3 -5.55 -65.01 -11.27
CA ARG A 3 -5.91 -65.39 -12.66
C ARG A 3 -5.45 -64.32 -13.67
N SER A 4 -4.38 -64.65 -14.40
CA SER A 4 -4.08 -64.12 -15.73
C SER A 4 -5.07 -64.69 -16.75
N THR A 5 -5.32 -64.01 -17.89
CA THR A 5 -4.67 -64.29 -19.19
C THR A 5 -5.37 -63.58 -20.38
N ARG A 6 -4.65 -62.59 -20.95
CA ARG A 6 -4.40 -62.22 -22.37
C ARG A 6 -5.54 -61.88 -23.36
N PHE A 7 -5.37 -60.72 -24.00
CA PHE A 7 -5.44 -60.55 -25.47
C PHE A 7 -4.39 -59.51 -25.90
N ILE A 8 -3.25 -59.98 -26.42
CA ILE A 8 -2.69 -59.79 -27.79
C ILE A 8 -2.21 -58.38 -28.13
N ALA A 9 -0.90 -58.34 -28.44
CA ALA A 9 -0.06 -57.23 -28.83
C ALA A 9 -0.20 -56.86 -30.32
N CYS A 10 0.05 -55.59 -30.63
CA CYS A 10 0.64 -55.19 -31.90
C CYS A 10 1.87 -54.32 -31.62
N ILE A 11 3.03 -54.87 -31.98
CA ILE A 11 4.36 -54.28 -31.98
C ILE A 11 4.56 -53.56 -33.31
N THR A 12 5.02 -52.30 -33.30
CA THR A 12 6.12 -51.77 -34.13
C THR A 12 6.35 -50.29 -33.76
N LEU A 13 7.42 -49.95 -33.04
CA LEU A 13 8.76 -49.63 -33.53
C LEU A 13 8.88 -48.15 -33.96
N PHE A 14 9.30 -47.26 -33.04
CA PHE A 14 10.14 -46.12 -33.42
C PHE A 14 11.17 -45.82 -32.34
N ALA A 15 12.37 -45.50 -32.82
CA ALA A 15 13.65 -45.62 -32.16
C ALA A 15 13.90 -44.61 -31.04
N ALA A 16 14.87 -44.98 -30.20
CA ALA A 16 15.46 -44.20 -29.13
C ALA A 16 15.95 -42.81 -29.56
N VAL A 17 15.55 -41.80 -28.79
CA VAL A 17 16.35 -40.59 -28.56
C VAL A 17 16.49 -40.43 -27.05
N LEU A 18 17.62 -40.92 -26.54
CA LEU A 18 18.16 -40.56 -25.23
C LEU A 18 18.68 -39.12 -25.36
N VAL A 19 17.92 -38.14 -24.89
CA VAL A 19 18.43 -36.79 -24.61
C VAL A 19 18.33 -36.56 -23.11
N ALA A 20 19.48 -36.27 -22.53
CA ALA A 20 19.67 -35.97 -21.12
C ALA A 20 18.81 -34.77 -20.66
N PRO A 21 18.35 -34.75 -19.40
CA PRO A 21 17.70 -33.58 -18.83
C PRO A 21 18.74 -32.59 -18.28
N GLY A 22 18.53 -31.30 -18.55
CA GLY A 22 19.18 -30.20 -17.84
C GLY A 22 20.32 -29.51 -18.59
N HIS A 23 20.04 -28.33 -19.16
CA HIS A 23 20.93 -27.14 -19.18
C HIS A 23 20.49 -26.01 -20.16
N THR A 24 19.34 -26.09 -20.84
CA THR A 24 19.00 -25.09 -21.88
C THR A 24 17.98 -24.01 -21.49
N LEU A 25 17.33 -24.08 -20.33
CA LEU A 25 16.37 -23.05 -19.90
C LEU A 25 17.03 -21.83 -19.20
N GLY A 26 18.27 -21.95 -18.73
CA GLY A 26 18.99 -20.85 -18.07
C GLY A 26 19.79 -19.95 -19.01
N THR A 27 20.10 -20.42 -20.23
CA THR A 27 20.95 -19.68 -21.18
C THR A 27 20.18 -18.64 -21.98
N ALA A 28 18.94 -18.95 -22.41
CA ALA A 28 18.13 -18.03 -23.20
C ALA A 28 17.71 -16.77 -22.41
N GLN A 29 17.30 -16.93 -21.14
CA GLN A 29 16.97 -15.80 -20.26
C GLN A 29 18.19 -14.93 -19.93
N GLY A 30 19.38 -15.54 -19.80
CA GLY A 30 20.63 -14.81 -19.57
C GLY A 30 21.12 -14.02 -20.78
N GLU A 31 20.89 -14.53 -21.99
CA GLU A 31 21.22 -13.84 -23.24
C GLU A 31 20.29 -12.65 -23.50
N GLU A 32 18.99 -12.80 -23.28
CA GLU A 32 18.01 -11.70 -23.40
C GLU A 32 18.27 -10.58 -22.37
N ALA A 33 18.59 -10.94 -21.12
CA ALA A 33 18.93 -9.96 -20.08
C ALA A 33 20.23 -9.19 -20.41
N ASN A 34 21.23 -9.87 -20.96
CA ASN A 34 22.47 -9.23 -21.39
C ASN A 34 22.28 -8.31 -22.59
N ALA A 35 21.44 -8.69 -23.56
CA ALA A 35 21.11 -7.84 -24.70
C ALA A 35 20.40 -6.56 -24.24
N LEU A 36 19.40 -6.68 -23.36
CA LEU A 36 18.70 -5.53 -22.78
C LEU A 36 19.66 -4.60 -22.03
N ARG A 37 20.59 -5.15 -21.24
CA ARG A 37 21.59 -4.36 -20.52
C ARG A 37 22.48 -3.56 -21.47
N GLN A 38 22.95 -4.18 -22.55
CA GLN A 38 23.79 -3.49 -23.54
C GLN A 38 23.01 -2.38 -24.26
N ASP A 39 21.77 -2.66 -24.66
CA ASP A 39 20.89 -1.67 -25.27
C ASP A 39 20.63 -0.50 -24.31
N PHE A 40 20.38 -0.79 -23.03
CA PHE A 40 20.18 0.22 -22.01
C PHE A 40 21.42 1.08 -21.76
N ASP A 41 22.60 0.48 -21.61
CA ASP A 41 23.87 1.22 -21.44
C ASP A 41 24.16 2.11 -22.66
N GLN A 42 23.82 1.67 -23.87
CA GLN A 42 23.90 2.49 -25.07
C GLN A 42 22.95 3.68 -25.01
N LEU A 43 21.68 3.47 -24.62
CA LEU A 43 20.69 4.52 -24.48
C LEU A 43 21.09 5.55 -23.41
N VAL A 44 21.68 5.11 -22.30
CA VAL A 44 22.20 6.01 -21.25
C VAL A 44 23.33 6.90 -21.79
N ARG A 45 24.24 6.35 -22.60
CA ARG A 45 25.29 7.17 -23.25
C ARG A 45 24.71 8.15 -24.27
N GLU A 46 23.71 7.72 -25.05
CA GLU A 46 23.03 8.59 -26.02
C GLU A 46 22.21 9.69 -25.35
N LEU A 47 21.64 9.43 -24.17
CA LEU A 47 20.99 10.44 -23.33
C LEU A 47 21.97 11.51 -22.82
N ASP A 48 23.26 11.20 -22.71
CA ASP A 48 24.28 12.15 -22.27
C ASP A 48 25.01 12.85 -23.44
N ALA A 49 24.58 12.61 -24.69
CA ALA A 49 25.22 13.18 -25.86
C ALA A 49 24.97 14.69 -25.99
N ASP A 50 25.97 15.44 -26.47
CA ASP A 50 25.87 16.89 -26.71
C ASP A 50 24.73 17.28 -27.66
N GLN A 51 24.42 16.39 -28.61
CA GLN A 51 23.40 16.63 -29.64
C GLN A 51 21.99 16.36 -29.11
N PHE A 52 21.17 17.43 -29.05
CA PHE A 52 19.76 17.35 -28.59
C PHE A 52 18.93 16.27 -29.33
N VAL A 53 19.14 16.12 -30.63
CA VAL A 53 18.41 15.13 -31.45
C VAL A 53 18.70 13.69 -30.98
N VAL A 54 19.96 13.39 -30.65
CA VAL A 54 20.38 12.08 -30.14
C VAL A 54 19.72 11.80 -28.80
N ARG A 55 19.73 12.77 -27.88
CA ARG A 55 19.07 12.65 -26.56
C ARG A 55 17.57 12.39 -26.70
N LYS A 56 16.89 13.12 -27.58
CA LYS A 56 15.44 12.97 -27.81
C LYS A 56 15.09 11.58 -28.36
N VAL A 57 15.89 11.06 -29.28
CA VAL A 57 15.70 9.71 -29.83
C VAL A 57 15.92 8.64 -28.76
N ALA A 58 16.96 8.76 -27.95
CA ALA A 58 17.22 7.84 -26.84
C ALA A 58 16.09 7.83 -25.81
N ALA A 59 15.56 9.01 -25.47
CA ALA A 59 14.43 9.14 -24.54
C ALA A 59 13.16 8.42 -25.04
N LEU A 60 12.83 8.57 -26.32
CA LEU A 60 11.68 7.87 -26.94
C LEU A 60 11.86 6.36 -26.97
N LYS A 61 13.08 5.88 -27.23
CA LYS A 61 13.39 4.44 -27.21
C LYS A 61 13.24 3.87 -25.80
N LEU A 62 13.65 4.61 -24.76
CA LEU A 62 13.45 4.22 -23.36
C LEU A 62 11.98 4.15 -22.98
N ASP A 63 11.17 5.13 -23.37
CA ASP A 63 9.72 5.12 -23.10
C ASP A 63 9.04 3.92 -23.77
N LYS A 64 9.46 3.60 -25.01
CA LYS A 64 8.96 2.42 -25.75
C LYS A 64 9.40 1.09 -25.12
N LEU A 65 10.56 1.03 -24.46
CA LEU A 65 10.98 -0.15 -23.71
C LEU A 65 10.18 -0.27 -22.41
N ALA A 66 9.90 0.84 -21.73
CA ALA A 66 9.13 0.86 -20.48
C ALA A 66 7.64 0.49 -20.68
N SER A 67 7.07 0.76 -21.86
CA SER A 67 5.69 0.37 -22.17
C SER A 67 5.50 -1.13 -22.46
N ARG A 68 6.59 -1.91 -22.55
CA ARG A 68 6.55 -3.36 -22.76
C ARG A 68 6.45 -4.10 -21.43
N PRO A 69 5.35 -4.84 -21.16
CA PRO A 69 5.19 -5.57 -19.90
C PRO A 69 6.35 -6.52 -19.60
N GLU A 70 6.84 -7.23 -20.61
CA GLU A 70 7.93 -8.21 -20.52
C GLU A 70 9.30 -7.60 -20.17
N SER A 71 9.51 -6.32 -20.47
CA SER A 71 10.77 -5.61 -20.21
C SER A 71 10.74 -4.80 -18.92
N SER A 72 9.57 -4.66 -18.28
CA SER A 72 9.35 -3.73 -17.17
C SER A 72 10.23 -3.99 -15.93
N ILE A 73 10.32 -5.23 -15.45
CA ILE A 73 11.13 -5.60 -14.29
C ILE A 73 12.64 -5.51 -14.61
N PRO A 74 13.16 -6.14 -15.69
CA PRO A 74 14.57 -6.04 -16.04
C PRO A 74 15.02 -4.60 -16.31
N LEU A 75 14.19 -3.79 -16.97
CA LEU A 75 14.48 -2.37 -17.19
C LEU A 75 14.52 -1.59 -15.88
N ALA A 76 13.61 -1.88 -14.94
CA ALA A 76 13.63 -1.27 -13.61
C ALA A 76 14.92 -1.55 -12.85
N GLU A 77 15.48 -2.76 -12.99
CA GLU A 77 16.75 -3.14 -12.37
C GLU A 77 17.93 -2.37 -12.97
N GLU A 78 17.96 -2.24 -14.30
CA GLU A 78 19.00 -1.49 -15.01
C GLU A 78 18.94 0.02 -14.76
N VAL A 79 17.73 0.61 -14.78
CA VAL A 79 17.50 2.01 -14.41
C VAL A 79 18.00 2.27 -12.99
N ARG A 80 17.66 1.38 -12.04
CA ARG A 80 18.14 1.49 -10.67
C ARG A 80 19.67 1.38 -10.61
N ARG A 81 20.27 0.40 -11.26
CA ARG A 81 21.73 0.20 -11.31
C ARG A 81 22.45 1.47 -11.78
N VAL A 82 21.96 2.11 -12.86
CA VAL A 82 22.59 3.33 -13.40
C VAL A 82 22.37 4.54 -12.49
N LEU A 83 21.20 4.68 -11.85
CA LEU A 83 20.94 5.77 -10.89
C LEU A 83 21.87 5.74 -9.66
N LEU A 84 22.44 4.57 -9.33
CA LEU A 84 23.42 4.40 -8.25
C LEU A 84 24.84 4.87 -8.61
N ARG A 85 25.11 5.21 -9.87
CA ARG A 85 26.41 5.70 -10.31
C ARG A 85 26.66 7.14 -9.82
N PRO A 86 27.83 7.45 -9.24
CA PRO A 86 28.14 8.80 -8.74
C PRO A 86 28.47 9.78 -9.87
N ASP A 87 28.92 9.29 -11.03
CA ASP A 87 29.36 10.07 -12.20
C ASP A 87 28.24 10.42 -13.18
N LEU A 88 26.99 10.05 -12.87
CA LEU A 88 25.86 10.28 -13.78
C LEU A 88 25.50 11.77 -13.86
N SER A 89 25.41 12.30 -15.08
CA SER A 89 25.01 13.70 -15.30
C SER A 89 23.60 14.00 -14.79
N PHE A 90 23.36 15.27 -14.45
CA PHE A 90 22.08 15.71 -13.87
C PHE A 90 20.90 15.51 -14.83
N GLU A 91 21.08 15.77 -16.14
CA GLU A 91 20.03 15.63 -17.15
C GLU A 91 19.61 14.16 -17.31
N VAL A 92 20.58 13.24 -17.44
CA VAL A 92 20.31 11.81 -17.53
C VAL A 92 19.67 11.29 -16.24
N ARG A 93 20.17 11.71 -15.08
CA ARG A 93 19.60 11.33 -13.78
C ARG A 93 18.13 11.73 -13.68
N THR A 94 17.81 12.98 -13.98
CA THR A 94 16.43 13.50 -13.92
C THR A 94 15.50 12.67 -14.80
N ARG A 95 15.95 12.32 -16.02
CA ARG A 95 15.15 11.52 -16.95
C ARG A 95 14.94 10.10 -16.44
N LEU A 96 15.98 9.45 -15.93
CA LEU A 96 15.89 8.11 -15.38
C LEU A 96 15.04 8.07 -14.10
N GLU A 97 15.06 9.11 -13.27
CA GLU A 97 14.18 9.21 -12.10
C GLU A 97 12.70 9.35 -12.50
N GLN A 98 12.39 10.11 -13.56
CA GLN A 98 11.02 10.17 -14.10
C GLN A 98 10.57 8.80 -14.60
N LEU A 99 11.43 8.10 -15.34
CA LEU A 99 11.15 6.76 -15.84
C LEU A 99 10.92 5.76 -14.69
N ALA A 100 11.79 5.80 -13.67
CA ALA A 100 11.70 4.93 -12.50
C ALA A 100 10.36 5.04 -11.74
N ARG A 101 9.67 6.19 -11.80
CA ARG A 101 8.33 6.37 -11.19
C ARG A 101 7.24 5.56 -11.88
N THR A 102 7.45 5.20 -13.14
CA THR A 102 6.50 4.41 -13.95
C THR A 102 6.81 2.93 -13.97
N LEU A 103 7.99 2.54 -13.47
CA LEU A 103 8.48 1.17 -13.47
C LEU A 103 8.17 0.46 -12.13
N PRO A 104 8.07 -0.89 -12.12
CA PRO A 104 7.88 -1.64 -10.89
C PRO A 104 9.07 -1.47 -9.92
N LYS A 105 8.81 -1.56 -8.61
CA LYS A 105 9.88 -1.57 -7.61
C LYS A 105 10.67 -2.87 -7.71
N THR A 106 12.00 -2.78 -7.82
CA THR A 106 12.88 -3.95 -7.82
C THR A 106 13.27 -4.36 -6.40
N THR A 107 13.72 -5.60 -6.25
CA THR A 107 14.25 -6.15 -5.00
C THR A 107 15.57 -5.49 -4.58
N GLY A 108 15.90 -5.61 -3.28
CA GLY A 108 17.08 -5.03 -2.65
C GLY A 108 18.41 -5.59 -3.19
N PRO A 109 19.55 -5.18 -2.61
CA PRO A 109 20.87 -5.56 -3.07
C PRO A 109 21.08 -7.08 -3.19
N HIS A 110 21.47 -7.55 -4.38
CA HIS A 110 21.96 -8.93 -4.56
C HIS A 110 23.45 -9.09 -4.21
N ALA A 111 24.21 -7.99 -4.15
CA ALA A 111 25.64 -7.99 -3.85
C ALA A 111 25.90 -7.55 -2.41
N ALA A 112 26.77 -8.26 -1.71
CA ALA A 112 27.29 -7.85 -0.40
C ALA A 112 28.14 -6.58 -0.56
N ALA A 113 27.77 -5.50 0.12
CA ALA A 113 28.63 -4.33 0.26
C ALA A 113 29.73 -4.61 1.28
N THR A 114 30.97 -4.20 0.99
CA THR A 114 32.07 -4.33 1.96
C THR A 114 32.02 -3.21 2.99
N SER A 115 32.72 -3.40 4.11
CA SER A 115 32.87 -2.35 5.13
C SER A 115 33.49 -1.08 4.54
N GLU A 116 34.49 -1.23 3.68
CA GLU A 116 35.19 -0.14 3.00
C GLU A 116 34.27 0.59 2.02
N GLU A 117 33.33 -0.12 1.37
CA GLU A 117 32.32 0.50 0.52
C GLU A 117 31.43 1.44 1.34
N VAL A 118 30.93 0.97 2.49
CA VAL A 118 30.07 1.78 3.36
C VAL A 118 30.80 3.01 3.88
N ASP A 119 32.05 2.84 4.36
CA ASP A 119 32.87 3.96 4.85
C ASP A 119 33.14 4.99 3.74
N ARG A 120 33.45 4.53 2.52
CA ARG A 120 33.61 5.40 1.35
C ARG A 120 32.33 6.18 1.04
N LEU A 121 31.16 5.53 1.09
CA LEU A 121 29.88 6.17 0.81
C LEU A 121 29.54 7.24 1.85
N ILE A 122 29.80 6.97 3.14
CA ILE A 122 29.58 7.95 4.20
C ILE A 122 30.49 9.17 3.99
N ASN A 123 31.77 8.95 3.66
CA ASN A 123 32.69 10.06 3.34
C ASN A 123 32.22 10.86 2.10
N GLN A 124 31.63 10.20 1.10
CA GLN A 124 31.09 10.87 -0.09
C GLN A 124 29.89 11.78 0.20
N LEU A 125 29.18 11.59 1.32
CA LEU A 125 28.12 12.52 1.75
C LEU A 125 28.65 13.91 2.13
N GLU A 126 29.97 14.04 2.29
CA GLU A 126 30.66 15.29 2.62
C GLU A 126 31.48 15.82 1.44
N SER A 127 31.42 15.16 0.28
CA SER A 127 32.06 15.64 -0.94
C SER A 127 31.52 17.01 -1.32
N ASP A 128 32.35 17.89 -1.88
CA ASP A 128 31.90 19.17 -2.45
C ASP A 128 30.96 18.97 -3.66
N SER A 129 31.01 17.80 -4.30
CA SER A 129 30.18 17.46 -5.46
C SER A 129 28.77 17.01 -5.06
N TYR A 130 27.76 17.79 -5.46
CA TYR A 130 26.35 17.44 -5.28
C TYR A 130 25.99 16.06 -5.88
N ALA A 131 26.54 15.73 -7.05
CA ALA A 131 26.30 14.47 -7.73
C ALA A 131 26.84 13.27 -6.93
N GLU A 132 28.01 13.43 -6.30
CA GLU A 132 28.59 12.40 -5.44
C GLU A 132 27.77 12.21 -4.17
N ARG A 133 27.37 13.31 -3.50
CA ARG A 133 26.51 13.25 -2.30
C ARG A 133 25.18 12.56 -2.61
N LEU A 134 24.54 12.90 -3.72
CA LEU A 134 23.29 12.29 -4.14
C LEU A 134 23.47 10.82 -4.51
N GLY A 135 24.52 10.46 -5.25
CA GLY A 135 24.85 9.08 -5.58
C GLY A 135 25.10 8.23 -4.34
N ALA A 136 25.87 8.74 -3.38
CA ALA A 136 26.13 8.08 -2.10
C ALA A 136 24.87 7.91 -1.26
N THR A 137 24.03 8.94 -1.19
CA THR A 137 22.70 8.90 -0.52
C THR A 137 21.86 7.77 -1.09
N ARG A 138 21.69 7.70 -2.42
CA ARG A 138 20.89 6.66 -3.10
C ARG A 138 21.47 5.27 -2.87
N ARG A 139 22.80 5.14 -2.92
CA ARG A 139 23.47 3.87 -2.67
C ARG A 139 23.27 3.40 -1.24
N LEU A 140 23.42 4.27 -0.24
CA LEU A 140 23.16 3.92 1.16
C LEU A 140 21.69 3.55 1.38
N GLN A 141 20.74 4.29 0.80
CA GLN A 141 19.31 3.93 0.83
C GLN A 141 19.06 2.53 0.27
N TRP A 142 19.66 2.22 -0.87
CA TRP A 142 19.54 0.91 -1.47
C TRP A 142 20.19 -0.19 -0.61
N LEU A 143 21.33 0.07 0.04
CA LEU A 143 21.92 -0.89 0.98
C LEU A 143 21.00 -1.18 2.18
N LEU A 144 20.22 -0.20 2.64
CA LEU A 144 19.25 -0.37 3.72
C LEU A 144 18.05 -1.26 3.34
N ASP A 145 17.82 -1.52 2.04
CA ASP A 145 16.82 -2.50 1.59
C ASP A 145 17.29 -3.96 1.86
N SER A 146 18.57 -4.19 2.19
CA SER A 146 19.10 -5.50 2.56
C SER A 146 19.18 -5.65 4.09
N PRO A 147 18.43 -6.58 4.71
CA PRO A 147 18.41 -6.76 6.16
C PRO A 147 19.79 -6.98 6.80
N ASP A 148 20.70 -7.64 6.08
CA ASP A 148 22.04 -7.98 6.59
C ASP A 148 22.98 -6.75 6.63
N LEU A 149 22.67 -5.70 5.87
CA LEU A 149 23.47 -4.47 5.78
C LEU A 149 22.94 -3.32 6.65
N VAL A 150 21.69 -3.42 7.14
CA VAL A 150 21.06 -2.39 7.97
C VAL A 150 21.89 -2.05 9.20
N CYS A 151 22.30 -3.06 9.98
CA CYS A 151 23.05 -2.84 11.23
C CYS A 151 24.47 -2.27 10.95
N PRO A 152 25.28 -2.84 10.04
CA PRO A 152 26.59 -2.26 9.68
C PRO A 152 26.55 -0.81 9.19
N VAL A 153 25.53 -0.44 8.40
CA VAL A 153 25.34 0.93 7.88
C VAL A 153 24.91 1.88 9.01
N MET A 154 23.92 1.48 9.82
CA MET A 154 23.41 2.28 10.93
C MET A 154 24.50 2.62 11.95
N ILE A 155 25.33 1.65 12.36
CA ILE A 155 26.40 1.89 13.33
C ILE A 155 27.40 2.94 12.83
N ARG A 156 27.79 2.87 11.55
CA ARG A 156 28.75 3.81 10.98
C ARG A 156 28.17 5.22 10.85
N LEU A 157 26.92 5.34 10.40
CA LEU A 157 26.22 6.62 10.35
C LEU A 157 26.07 7.23 11.75
N LYS A 158 25.66 6.43 12.74
CA LYS A 158 25.60 6.83 14.15
C LYS A 158 26.96 7.36 14.62
N ASN A 159 28.02 6.59 14.43
CA ASN A 159 29.36 6.98 14.85
C ASN A 159 29.82 8.28 14.17
N ARG A 160 29.49 8.48 12.90
CA ARG A 160 29.80 9.73 12.20
C ARG A 160 29.00 10.89 12.77
N CYS A 161 27.69 10.73 12.98
CA CYS A 161 26.81 11.75 13.59
C CYS A 161 27.26 12.19 14.99
N LEU A 162 27.90 11.31 15.76
CA LEU A 162 28.41 11.60 17.10
C LEU A 162 29.77 12.33 17.10
N GLN A 163 30.42 12.51 15.93
CA GLN A 163 31.67 13.26 15.83
C GLN A 163 31.38 14.77 15.75
N ASP A 164 32.04 15.56 16.61
CA ASP A 164 31.81 17.01 16.73
C ASP A 164 32.21 17.81 15.47
N GLU A 165 33.03 17.23 14.58
CA GLU A 165 33.60 17.90 13.40
C GLU A 165 32.66 17.99 12.18
N LEU A 166 31.42 17.51 12.29
CA LEU A 166 30.45 17.57 11.20
C LEU A 166 29.98 19.00 10.91
N SER A 167 30.29 19.48 9.70
CA SER A 167 29.81 20.78 9.21
C SER A 167 28.27 20.79 9.12
N PRO A 168 27.63 21.97 9.22
CA PRO A 168 26.18 22.08 9.05
C PRO A 168 25.67 21.54 7.71
N ASP A 169 26.44 21.71 6.63
CA ASP A 169 26.10 21.18 5.30
C ASP A 169 26.17 19.64 5.28
N ALA A 170 27.22 19.04 5.86
CA ALA A 170 27.34 17.59 5.97
C ALA A 170 26.16 16.96 6.75
N ARG A 171 25.71 17.64 7.82
CA ARG A 171 24.54 17.18 8.61
C ARG A 171 23.26 17.12 7.78
N GLN A 172 23.06 18.05 6.85
CA GLN A 172 21.89 18.06 5.97
C GLN A 172 21.80 16.80 5.09
N TRP A 173 22.94 16.17 4.78
CA TRP A 173 23.01 14.93 3.98
C TRP A 173 23.02 13.67 4.84
N ILE A 174 23.71 13.69 5.98
CA ILE A 174 23.91 12.50 6.82
C ILE A 174 22.69 12.23 7.71
N GLU A 175 22.13 13.24 8.37
CA GLU A 175 21.03 13.04 9.34
C GLU A 175 19.77 12.38 8.74
N PRO A 176 19.34 12.71 7.50
CA PRO A 176 18.22 12.01 6.88
C PRO A 176 18.49 10.51 6.66
N ILE A 177 19.74 10.16 6.32
CA ILE A 177 20.13 8.76 6.09
C ILE A 177 20.37 8.02 7.41
N ASP A 178 20.93 8.64 8.44
CA ASP A 178 20.96 8.07 9.80
C ASP A 178 19.55 7.76 10.30
N ARG A 179 18.60 8.69 10.10
CA ARG A 179 17.21 8.50 10.48
C ARG A 179 16.57 7.30 9.77
N GLN A 180 16.81 7.17 8.46
CA GLN A 180 16.32 6.03 7.67
C GLN A 180 16.99 4.72 8.10
N ALA A 181 18.30 4.74 8.35
CA ALA A 181 19.04 3.58 8.83
C ALA A 181 18.55 3.11 10.20
N ARG A 182 18.26 4.05 11.11
CA ARG A 182 17.65 3.75 12.42
C ARG A 182 16.25 3.17 12.28
N ALA A 183 15.40 3.74 11.42
CA ALA A 183 14.06 3.22 11.16
C ALA A 183 14.11 1.78 10.61
N ALA A 184 15.00 1.53 9.64
CA ALA A 184 15.24 0.21 9.08
C ALA A 184 15.75 -0.77 10.15
N TRP A 185 16.69 -0.33 11.00
CA TRP A 185 17.25 -1.14 12.08
C TRP A 185 16.18 -1.54 13.09
N LEU A 186 15.40 -0.59 13.61
CA LEU A 186 14.32 -0.87 14.58
C LEU A 186 13.25 -1.82 14.03
N SER A 187 13.03 -1.77 12.72
CA SER A 187 12.07 -2.62 12.00
C SER A 187 12.64 -3.98 11.57
N SER A 188 13.96 -4.15 11.62
CA SER A 188 14.64 -5.41 11.26
C SER A 188 14.52 -6.47 12.36
N ASP A 189 14.92 -7.70 12.04
CA ASP A 189 14.92 -8.83 12.97
C ASP A 189 16.07 -8.70 14.01
N PRO A 190 15.76 -8.52 15.31
CA PRO A 190 16.78 -8.40 16.35
C PRO A 190 17.69 -9.61 16.49
N ALA A 191 17.21 -10.81 16.09
CA ALA A 191 18.01 -12.03 16.16
C ALA A 191 19.24 -11.99 15.22
N LYS A 192 19.25 -11.09 14.24
CA LYS A 192 20.35 -10.90 13.29
C LYS A 192 21.34 -9.81 13.71
N TRP A 193 21.08 -9.08 14.79
CA TRP A 193 21.93 -7.97 15.20
C TRP A 193 23.24 -8.46 15.80
N GLN A 194 24.35 -8.00 15.23
CA GLN A 194 25.69 -8.27 15.73
C GLN A 194 26.20 -7.02 16.47
N LEU A 195 25.71 -6.81 17.69
CA LEU A 195 26.08 -5.68 18.54
C LEU A 195 26.93 -6.14 19.73
N PRO A 196 27.97 -5.38 20.12
CA PRO A 196 28.76 -5.72 21.29
C PRO A 196 27.90 -5.72 22.57
N PRO A 197 28.28 -6.53 23.58
CA PRO A 197 27.65 -6.46 24.89
C PRO A 197 27.97 -5.13 25.58
N VAL A 198 27.04 -4.64 26.39
CA VAL A 198 27.21 -3.43 27.19
C VAL A 198 27.19 -3.79 28.67
N THR A 199 28.14 -3.23 29.41
CA THR A 199 28.28 -3.51 30.85
C THR A 199 27.35 -2.64 31.69
N ASP A 200 26.99 -3.11 32.88
CA ASP A 200 26.15 -2.34 33.81
C ASP A 200 26.81 -1.02 34.23
N VAL A 201 28.16 -0.97 34.24
CA VAL A 201 28.95 0.25 34.49
C VAL A 201 28.74 1.29 33.38
N GLN A 202 28.70 0.87 32.12
CA GLN A 202 28.42 1.77 30.99
C GLN A 202 26.98 2.30 31.04
N ILE A 203 26.02 1.44 31.37
CA ILE A 203 24.61 1.84 31.53
C ILE A 203 24.49 2.92 32.62
N ALA A 204 25.11 2.70 33.79
CA ALA A 204 25.11 3.66 34.88
C ALA A 204 25.75 5.00 34.47
N ALA A 205 26.88 4.96 33.75
CA ALA A 205 27.55 6.17 33.27
C ALA A 205 26.65 7.00 32.35
N TRP A 206 25.96 6.38 31.39
CA TRP A 206 25.03 7.10 30.52
C TRP A 206 23.83 7.69 31.27
N ILE A 207 23.30 6.96 32.26
CA ILE A 207 22.22 7.48 33.11
C ILE A 207 22.70 8.69 33.92
N ASP A 208 23.93 8.62 34.47
CA ASP A 208 24.53 9.75 35.19
C ASP A 208 24.74 10.95 34.28
N ASP A 209 25.27 10.74 33.07
CA ASP A 209 25.47 11.80 32.07
C ASP A 209 24.15 12.48 31.69
N LEU A 210 23.05 11.72 31.55
CA LEU A 210 21.72 12.24 31.25
C LEU A 210 21.09 12.99 32.45
N ALA A 211 21.41 12.56 33.67
CA ALA A 211 20.94 13.15 34.92
C ALA A 211 21.68 14.42 35.35
N GLN A 212 22.83 14.74 34.75
CA GLN A 212 23.64 15.88 35.16
C GLN A 212 22.90 17.23 35.02
N ALA A 213 23.01 18.04 36.07
CA ALA A 213 22.50 19.40 36.12
C ALA A 213 23.43 20.38 35.38
N GLY A 214 22.86 21.36 34.70
CA GLY A 214 23.61 22.50 34.16
C GLY A 214 22.84 23.24 33.07
N PRO A 215 23.10 24.55 32.88
CA PRO A 215 22.55 25.29 31.75
C PRO A 215 22.99 24.59 30.46
N ASP A 216 22.11 24.61 29.45
CA ASP A 216 22.38 23.97 28.17
C ASP A 216 23.63 24.53 27.48
N ASP A 217 24.26 25.60 27.94
CA ASP A 217 25.24 26.39 27.19
C ASP A 217 26.60 25.74 26.89
N GLU A 218 27.10 24.80 27.70
CA GLU A 218 28.34 24.08 27.37
C GLU A 218 28.09 23.01 26.30
N ALA A 219 28.51 23.29 25.05
CA ALA A 219 28.34 22.42 23.90
C ALA A 219 28.78 20.97 24.15
N ALA A 220 29.88 20.77 24.88
CA ALA A 220 30.38 19.45 25.26
C ALA A 220 29.39 18.66 26.13
N ARG A 221 28.73 19.31 27.11
CA ARG A 221 27.73 18.64 27.97
C ARG A 221 26.45 18.32 27.21
N ARG A 222 26.06 19.16 26.23
CA ARG A 222 24.95 18.84 25.32
C ARG A 222 25.28 17.62 24.46
N ALA A 223 26.50 17.54 23.92
CA ALA A 223 26.96 16.40 23.12
C ALA A 223 26.96 15.11 23.94
N LEU A 224 27.55 15.15 25.15
CA LEU A 224 27.56 14.02 26.09
C LEU A 224 26.14 13.49 26.39
N ARG A 225 25.20 14.40 26.72
CA ARG A 225 23.80 14.05 27.00
C ARG A 225 23.11 13.41 25.79
N LYS A 226 23.30 13.97 24.60
CA LYS A 226 22.74 13.41 23.35
C LYS A 226 23.31 12.01 23.05
N THR A 227 24.59 11.80 23.30
CA THR A 227 25.21 10.48 23.17
C THR A 227 24.59 9.51 24.17
N ALA A 228 24.53 9.87 25.46
CA ALA A 228 23.94 9.03 26.50
C ALA A 228 22.47 8.66 26.21
N GLU A 229 21.66 9.63 25.81
CA GLU A 229 20.27 9.41 25.38
C GLU A 229 20.20 8.41 24.22
N ARG A 230 21.00 8.63 23.17
CA ARG A 230 21.05 7.76 21.99
C ARG A 230 21.44 6.32 22.36
N GLU A 231 22.47 6.14 23.18
CA GLU A 231 22.92 4.83 23.63
C GLU A 231 21.87 4.10 24.49
N LEU A 232 21.20 4.82 25.40
CA LEU A 232 20.13 4.25 26.21
C LEU A 232 18.92 3.84 25.36
N LEU A 233 18.54 4.64 24.37
CA LEU A 233 17.49 4.27 23.42
C LEU A 233 17.88 3.04 22.58
N ASP A 234 19.15 2.93 22.17
CA ASP A 234 19.65 1.76 21.43
C ASP A 234 19.63 0.50 22.30
N LEU A 235 19.94 0.63 23.60
CA LEU A 235 19.78 -0.48 24.54
C LEU A 235 18.32 -0.86 24.75
N LEU A 236 17.40 0.10 24.86
CA LEU A 236 15.97 -0.19 24.99
C LEU A 236 15.39 -0.86 23.73
N ALA A 237 16.01 -0.68 22.57
CA ALA A 237 15.64 -1.43 21.38
C ALA A 237 16.03 -2.92 21.45
N ARG A 238 16.90 -3.31 22.39
CA ARG A 238 17.34 -4.70 22.61
C ARG A 238 16.55 -5.27 23.79
N ASP A 239 15.62 -6.18 23.52
CA ASP A 239 14.67 -6.69 24.51
C ASP A 239 15.36 -7.30 25.75
N ASP A 240 16.58 -7.84 25.62
CA ASP A 240 17.40 -8.40 26.70
C ASP A 240 17.99 -7.34 27.67
N TYR A 241 18.13 -6.08 27.23
CA TYR A 241 18.64 -4.98 28.06
C TYR A 241 17.53 -4.18 28.75
N VAL A 242 16.29 -4.28 28.30
CA VAL A 242 15.15 -3.51 28.84
C VAL A 242 15.04 -3.65 30.37
N PRO A 243 15.09 -4.85 30.99
CA PRO A 243 14.99 -4.97 32.44
C PRO A 243 16.12 -4.27 33.18
N LYS A 244 17.36 -4.35 32.66
CA LYS A 244 18.55 -3.75 33.28
C LYS A 244 18.48 -2.23 33.25
N VAL A 245 18.18 -1.66 32.07
CA VAL A 245 18.06 -0.20 31.90
C VAL A 245 16.91 0.33 32.76
N LYS A 246 15.75 -0.34 32.75
CA LYS A 246 14.60 0.02 33.59
C LYS A 246 14.97 0.08 35.07
N GLN A 247 15.58 -0.98 35.59
CA GLN A 247 15.98 -1.05 37.00
C GLN A 247 16.97 0.05 37.37
N ALA A 248 17.94 0.33 36.49
CA ALA A 248 18.93 1.39 36.73
C ALA A 248 18.30 2.80 36.71
N LEU A 249 17.36 3.06 35.81
CA LEU A 249 16.60 4.32 35.76
C LEU A 249 15.74 4.50 37.01
N GLU A 250 14.99 3.47 37.42
CA GLU A 250 14.17 3.50 38.64
C GLU A 250 15.04 3.74 39.89
N ALA A 251 16.19 3.08 39.99
CA ALA A 251 17.13 3.28 41.09
C ALA A 251 17.69 4.71 41.13
N LYS A 252 18.02 5.30 39.97
CA LYS A 252 18.49 6.69 39.88
C LYS A 252 17.41 7.70 40.27
N LEU A 253 16.18 7.48 39.80
CA LEU A 253 15.01 8.33 40.09
C LEU A 253 14.56 8.24 41.55
N ALA A 254 14.78 7.10 42.22
CA ALA A 254 14.50 6.95 43.65
C ALA A 254 15.58 7.56 44.55
N GLY A 255 16.77 7.84 44.01
CA GLY A 255 17.88 8.44 44.75
C GLY A 255 17.72 9.96 44.93
N GLU A 256 18.52 10.53 45.84
CA GLU A 256 18.61 11.97 46.02
C GLU A 256 19.65 12.58 45.06
N GLY A 257 19.46 13.84 44.66
CA GLY A 257 20.48 14.61 43.91
C GLY A 257 20.30 14.66 42.39
N VAL A 258 19.17 14.22 41.85
CA VAL A 258 18.77 14.51 40.46
C VAL A 258 17.98 15.82 40.43
N ASP A 259 18.36 16.75 39.56
CA ASP A 259 17.62 18.00 39.39
C ASP A 259 16.33 17.77 38.57
N PRO A 260 15.32 18.66 38.63
CA PRO A 260 14.05 18.46 37.94
C PRO A 260 14.17 18.26 36.41
N ALA A 261 15.16 18.87 35.75
CA ALA A 261 15.36 18.69 34.31
C ALA A 261 16.00 17.33 34.01
N GLY A 262 16.97 16.91 34.82
CA GLY A 262 17.50 15.54 34.79
C GLY A 262 16.39 14.50 35.02
N GLU A 263 15.54 14.71 36.01
CA GLU A 263 14.42 13.83 36.35
C GLU A 263 13.44 13.68 35.17
N SER A 264 13.06 14.80 34.52
CA SER A 264 12.21 14.78 33.33
C SER A 264 12.82 13.92 32.21
N ARG A 265 14.11 14.12 31.90
CA ARG A 265 14.80 13.35 30.84
C ARG A 265 14.86 11.85 31.16
N LEU A 266 15.16 11.48 32.41
CA LEU A 266 15.18 10.07 32.81
C LEU A 266 13.78 9.44 32.73
N ARG A 267 12.73 10.18 33.11
CA ARG A 267 11.34 9.73 33.01
C ARG A 267 10.90 9.54 31.56
N GLU A 268 11.29 10.43 30.65
CA GLU A 268 11.01 10.28 29.21
C GLU A 268 11.54 8.95 28.64
N ILE A 269 12.74 8.52 29.06
CA ILE A 269 13.30 7.22 28.67
C ILE A 269 12.56 6.07 29.38
N LEU A 270 12.29 6.20 30.68
CA LEU A 270 11.59 5.17 31.46
C LEU A 270 10.17 4.93 30.93
N ASP A 271 9.50 5.98 30.46
CA ASP A 271 8.14 5.95 29.92
C ASP A 271 8.02 5.11 28.66
N LEU A 272 9.12 4.75 27.99
CA LEU A 272 9.12 3.81 26.86
C LEU A 272 9.01 2.34 27.29
N THR A 273 9.34 2.02 28.54
CA THR A 273 9.45 0.63 29.05
C THR A 273 8.12 -0.09 29.27
N PRO A 274 7.01 0.57 29.65
CA PRO A 274 5.74 -0.11 29.80
C PRO A 274 5.17 -0.55 28.43
N PRO A 275 4.48 -1.71 28.37
CA PRO A 275 3.70 -2.09 27.20
C PRO A 275 2.69 -1.01 26.84
N ALA A 276 2.62 -0.67 25.56
CA ALA A 276 1.76 0.38 25.07
C ALA A 276 0.98 -0.07 23.84
N MET A 277 0.03 0.76 23.45
CA MET A 277 -0.64 0.67 22.18
C MET A 277 -0.92 2.06 21.65
N VAL A 278 -1.28 2.08 20.38
CA VAL A 278 -1.77 3.28 19.73
C VAL A 278 -3.14 3.01 19.12
N ALA A 279 -4.04 3.97 19.28
CA ALA A 279 -5.26 4.07 18.51
C ALA A 279 -5.13 5.21 17.50
N GLU A 280 -5.09 4.86 16.22
CA GLU A 280 -5.09 5.83 15.13
C GLU A 280 -6.54 6.10 14.69
N PHE A 281 -6.84 7.37 14.41
CA PHE A 281 -8.13 7.81 13.90
C PHE A 281 -8.00 8.27 12.46
N TRP A 282 -8.84 7.69 11.59
CA TRP A 282 -8.86 7.97 10.16
C TRP A 282 -10.27 8.34 9.71
N THR A 283 -10.39 9.30 8.80
CA THR A 283 -11.65 9.70 8.15
C THR A 283 -11.34 10.21 6.76
N ASP A 284 -12.25 9.95 5.83
CA ASP A 284 -12.15 10.33 4.43
C ASP A 284 -10.79 9.93 3.82
N ARG A 285 -10.33 8.71 4.18
CA ARG A 285 -9.03 8.11 3.80
C ARG A 285 -7.79 8.88 4.29
N GLN A 286 -7.94 9.78 5.27
CA GLN A 286 -6.85 10.56 5.86
C GLN A 286 -6.66 10.25 7.34
N HIS A 287 -5.40 10.17 7.77
CA HIS A 287 -5.04 10.04 9.18
C HIS A 287 -5.13 11.40 9.88
N LEU A 288 -6.03 11.53 10.85
CA LEU A 288 -6.27 12.79 11.56
C LEU A 288 -5.65 12.85 12.96
N GLY A 289 -5.44 11.72 13.62
CA GLY A 289 -4.98 11.75 15.00
C GLY A 289 -4.50 10.42 15.53
N THR A 290 -3.66 10.50 16.54
CA THR A 290 -3.05 9.36 17.23
C THR A 290 -3.25 9.52 18.72
N GLN A 291 -3.83 8.52 19.38
CA GLN A 291 -3.89 8.43 20.84
C GLN A 291 -2.90 7.36 21.32
N TYR A 292 -1.94 7.77 22.14
CA TYR A 292 -0.99 6.87 22.80
C TYR A 292 -1.58 6.41 24.13
N LEU A 293 -1.54 5.10 24.38
CA LEU A 293 -2.14 4.47 25.55
C LEU A 293 -1.15 3.49 26.17
N VAL A 294 -1.00 3.55 27.49
CA VAL A 294 -0.26 2.54 28.25
C VAL A 294 -1.24 1.44 28.65
N VAL A 295 -0.86 0.18 28.40
CA VAL A 295 -1.72 -0.97 28.66
C VAL A 295 -1.79 -1.20 30.18
N GLY A 296 -3.00 -1.41 30.70
CA GLY A 296 -3.29 -1.57 32.13
C GLY A 296 -3.37 -0.25 32.91
N VAL A 297 -3.25 0.90 32.23
CA VAL A 297 -3.31 2.23 32.86
C VAL A 297 -4.44 3.04 32.22
N PRO A 298 -5.52 3.38 32.96
CA PRO A 298 -6.56 4.26 32.47
C PRO A 298 -5.99 5.65 32.12
N SER A 299 -6.28 6.14 30.91
CA SER A 299 -5.82 7.44 30.43
C SER A 299 -7.00 8.35 30.09
N LEU A 300 -7.03 9.53 30.69
CA LEU A 300 -8.05 10.55 30.42
C LEU A 300 -7.47 11.63 29.50
N GLY A 301 -7.89 11.61 28.23
CA GLY A 301 -7.51 12.64 27.27
C GLY A 301 -8.13 14.00 27.59
N PRO A 302 -7.54 15.12 27.15
CA PRO A 302 -8.14 16.44 27.30
C PRO A 302 -9.55 16.48 26.70
N GLY A 303 -10.55 16.85 27.51
CA GLY A 303 -11.95 16.93 27.08
C GLY A 303 -12.68 15.58 26.93
N ALA A 304 -12.05 14.45 27.29
CA ALA A 304 -12.74 13.16 27.30
C ALA A 304 -13.69 13.06 28.50
N GLU A 305 -14.89 12.51 28.28
CA GLU A 305 -15.86 12.29 29.36
C GLU A 305 -15.48 11.11 30.26
N ARG A 306 -14.76 10.13 29.69
CA ARG A 306 -14.33 8.90 30.36
C ARG A 306 -12.92 8.51 29.95
N PRO A 307 -12.16 7.84 30.82
CA PRO A 307 -10.83 7.36 30.48
C PRO A 307 -10.89 6.23 29.44
N SER A 308 -9.97 6.26 28.49
CA SER A 308 -9.66 5.12 27.64
C SER A 308 -8.77 4.15 28.42
N HIS A 309 -9.21 2.90 28.55
CA HIS A 309 -8.50 1.86 29.28
C HIS A 309 -8.57 0.54 28.51
N PHE A 310 -7.38 0.03 28.19
CA PHE A 310 -7.17 -1.32 27.67
C PHE A 310 -6.31 -2.07 28.67
N ASP A 311 -6.79 -3.19 29.17
CA ASP A 311 -6.08 -3.99 30.18
C ASP A 311 -5.15 -5.04 29.55
N ARG A 312 -5.43 -5.48 28.32
CA ARG A 312 -4.59 -6.40 27.54
C ARG A 312 -4.62 -6.10 26.04
N ILE A 313 -3.52 -6.43 25.38
CA ILE A 313 -3.38 -6.38 23.93
C ILE A 313 -2.32 -7.39 23.46
N ASP A 314 -2.55 -7.99 22.30
CA ASP A 314 -1.56 -8.74 21.52
C ASP A 314 -1.60 -8.32 20.03
N ASP A 315 -0.91 -9.06 19.15
CA ASP A 315 -0.84 -8.74 17.72
C ASP A 315 -2.16 -9.03 16.95
N HIS A 316 -3.20 -9.52 17.63
CA HIS A 316 -4.48 -9.89 17.06
C HIS A 316 -5.67 -9.20 17.72
N VAL A 317 -5.64 -9.02 19.04
CA VAL A 317 -6.78 -8.54 19.84
C VAL A 317 -6.33 -7.55 20.91
N ALA A 318 -7.11 -6.48 21.07
CA ALA A 318 -7.03 -5.53 22.18
C ALA A 318 -8.37 -5.57 22.96
N HIS A 319 -8.31 -5.69 24.28
CA HIS A 319 -9.51 -5.66 25.13
C HIS A 319 -9.74 -4.25 25.68
N CYS A 320 -10.82 -3.61 25.26
CA CYS A 320 -11.25 -2.32 25.76
C CYS A 320 -12.15 -2.52 26.98
N VAL A 321 -11.72 -2.02 28.15
CA VAL A 321 -12.51 -2.04 29.39
C VAL A 321 -13.41 -0.80 29.45
N SER A 322 -12.87 0.34 29.07
CA SER A 322 -13.60 1.60 28.94
C SER A 322 -13.00 2.44 27.82
N GLY A 323 -13.83 3.19 27.11
CA GLY A 323 -13.37 4.08 26.05
C GLY A 323 -14.32 5.25 25.87
N ASN A 324 -13.76 6.40 25.45
CA ASN A 324 -14.55 7.54 25.05
C ASN A 324 -15.20 7.32 23.67
N SER A 325 -14.47 6.67 22.76
CA SER A 325 -14.92 6.45 21.37
C SER A 325 -15.16 4.98 21.02
N LEU A 326 -14.53 4.04 21.72
CA LEU A 326 -14.77 2.61 21.57
C LEU A 326 -15.59 2.11 22.75
N THR A 327 -16.56 1.23 22.47
CA THR A 327 -17.37 0.58 23.51
C THR A 327 -16.55 -0.53 24.18
N PRO A 328 -16.87 -0.96 25.41
CA PRO A 328 -16.19 -2.10 26.01
C PRO A 328 -16.31 -3.37 25.16
N GLY A 329 -15.21 -4.12 25.00
CA GLY A 329 -15.18 -5.33 24.18
C GLY A 329 -13.81 -5.65 23.57
N ASP A 330 -13.74 -6.75 22.82
CA ASP A 330 -12.54 -7.17 22.09
C ASP A 330 -12.52 -6.55 20.68
N TYR A 331 -11.41 -5.90 20.37
CA TYR A 331 -11.17 -5.27 19.08
C TYR A 331 -9.97 -5.88 18.37
N PRO A 332 -10.01 -6.00 17.04
CA PRO A 332 -8.88 -6.51 16.30
C PRO A 332 -7.74 -5.49 16.20
N VAL A 333 -6.52 -6.02 16.15
CA VAL A 333 -5.29 -5.23 16.02
C VAL A 333 -4.74 -5.34 14.59
N GLY A 334 -4.17 -4.25 14.07
CA GLY A 334 -3.52 -4.22 12.76
C GLY A 334 -4.48 -4.21 11.56
N VAL A 335 -5.77 -3.94 11.78
CA VAL A 335 -6.81 -3.84 10.75
C VAL A 335 -7.74 -2.67 11.05
N ALA A 336 -8.55 -2.28 10.06
CA ALA A 336 -9.56 -1.24 10.23
C ALA A 336 -10.71 -1.73 11.13
N VAL A 337 -11.13 -0.86 12.05
CA VAL A 337 -12.26 -1.04 12.96
C VAL A 337 -13.27 0.07 12.68
N PRO A 338 -14.54 -0.23 12.37
CA PRO A 338 -15.55 0.80 12.16
C PRO A 338 -15.75 1.66 13.40
N HIS A 339 -15.85 2.98 13.24
CA HIS A 339 -16.19 3.86 14.36
C HIS A 339 -17.66 3.64 14.75
N PRO A 340 -18.00 3.48 16.05
CA PRO A 340 -19.34 3.05 16.46
C PRO A 340 -20.46 4.04 16.17
N SER A 341 -20.14 5.33 16.01
CA SER A 341 -21.13 6.39 15.74
C SER A 341 -20.86 7.24 14.50
N ARG A 342 -19.76 7.00 13.76
CA ARG A 342 -19.37 7.83 12.61
C ARG A 342 -19.08 6.93 11.42
N GLU A 343 -19.96 6.94 10.44
CA GLU A 343 -19.87 6.04 9.28
C GLU A 343 -18.64 6.30 8.41
N ASN A 344 -18.18 7.55 8.34
CA ASN A 344 -17.02 7.95 7.57
C ASN A 344 -15.70 7.86 8.35
N ALA A 345 -15.65 7.13 9.46
CA ALA A 345 -14.45 7.06 10.27
C ALA A 345 -14.11 5.64 10.71
N ILE A 346 -12.81 5.39 10.86
CA ILE A 346 -12.26 4.13 11.33
C ILE A 346 -11.22 4.35 12.42
N PHE A 347 -11.08 3.34 13.28
CA PHE A 347 -9.92 3.19 14.13
C PHE A 347 -8.97 2.14 13.56
N HIS A 348 -7.67 2.34 13.79
CA HIS A 348 -6.66 1.32 13.57
C HIS A 348 -5.83 1.18 14.85
N LEU A 349 -5.86 -0.01 15.46
CA LEU A 349 -5.18 -0.30 16.71
C LEU A 349 -3.82 -0.95 16.43
N VAL A 350 -2.76 -0.42 17.05
CA VAL A 350 -1.38 -0.89 16.87
C VAL A 350 -0.82 -1.35 18.21
N ASN A 351 -0.37 -2.60 18.28
CA ASN A 351 0.28 -3.16 19.46
C ASN A 351 1.76 -2.76 19.54
N LEU A 352 2.15 -2.09 20.64
CA LEU A 352 3.50 -1.60 20.89
C LEU A 352 4.05 -2.17 22.21
N PRO A 353 4.26 -3.51 22.29
CA PRO A 353 4.56 -4.21 23.53
C PRO A 353 5.98 -3.97 24.07
N THR A 354 6.89 -3.46 23.23
CA THR A 354 8.30 -3.22 23.60
C THR A 354 8.74 -1.80 23.23
N PRO A 355 9.78 -1.25 23.90
CA PRO A 355 10.33 0.06 23.55
C PRO A 355 10.75 0.14 22.08
N ARG A 356 11.34 -0.94 21.55
CA ARG A 356 11.70 -1.05 20.13
C ARG A 356 10.52 -0.78 19.22
N ARG A 357 9.38 -1.45 19.44
CA ARG A 357 8.18 -1.27 18.62
C ARG A 357 7.60 0.14 18.76
N ARG A 358 7.63 0.75 19.96
CA ARG A 358 7.24 2.16 20.14
C ARG A 358 8.11 3.12 19.35
N MET A 359 9.43 2.96 19.41
CA MET A 359 10.35 3.79 18.64
C MET A 359 10.20 3.58 17.13
N ALA A 360 10.03 2.32 16.69
CA ALA A 360 9.78 2.00 15.28
C ALA A 360 8.48 2.65 14.77
N TYR A 361 7.44 2.67 15.61
CA TYR A 361 6.16 3.29 15.28
C TYR A 361 6.28 4.79 14.97
N GLU A 362 7.14 5.55 15.67
CA GLU A 362 7.32 6.97 15.36
C GLU A 362 7.86 7.20 13.94
N TYR A 363 8.75 6.34 13.47
CA TYR A 363 9.22 6.39 12.08
C TYR A 363 8.14 5.95 11.10
N HIS A 364 7.40 4.89 11.44
CA HIS A 364 6.30 4.41 10.62
C HIS A 364 5.19 5.47 10.47
N ARG A 365 4.83 6.17 11.55
CA ARG A 365 3.81 7.23 11.54
C ARG A 365 4.17 8.38 10.61
N GLN A 366 5.46 8.71 10.49
CA GLN A 366 5.99 9.75 9.60
C GLN A 366 6.10 9.31 8.13
N SER A 367 5.90 8.02 7.85
CA SER A 367 5.89 7.49 6.47
C SER A 367 4.63 7.90 5.70
N ASP A 368 4.60 7.57 4.41
CA ASP A 368 3.48 7.86 3.51
C ASP A 368 2.15 7.29 4.06
N ALA A 369 1.22 8.20 4.37
CA ALA A 369 -0.11 7.86 4.89
C ALA A 369 -0.90 6.98 3.90
N THR A 370 -0.69 7.16 2.60
CA THR A 370 -1.34 6.35 1.55
C THR A 370 -0.88 4.91 1.66
N ALA A 371 0.43 4.67 1.70
CA ALA A 371 1.01 3.33 1.84
C ALA A 371 0.54 2.64 3.12
N ARG A 372 0.39 3.39 4.22
CA ARG A 372 -0.18 2.88 5.48
C ARG A 372 -1.65 2.47 5.32
N LEU A 373 -2.48 3.30 4.70
CA LEU A 373 -3.88 2.97 4.45
C LEU A 373 -4.02 1.74 3.54
N THR A 374 -3.20 1.63 2.50
CA THR A 374 -3.14 0.45 1.62
C THR A 374 -2.82 -0.82 2.42
N GLU A 375 -1.84 -0.77 3.31
CA GLU A 375 -1.47 -1.90 4.18
C GLU A 375 -2.58 -2.27 5.17
N ILE A 376 -3.22 -1.28 5.80
CA ILE A 376 -4.39 -1.48 6.68
C ILE A 376 -5.51 -2.16 5.89
N THR A 377 -5.80 -1.67 4.68
CA THR A 377 -6.87 -2.19 3.82
C THR A 377 -6.58 -3.64 3.42
N ARG A 378 -5.34 -3.94 3.01
CA ARG A 378 -4.91 -5.30 2.66
C ARG A 378 -5.13 -6.28 3.80
N ARG A 379 -4.64 -5.97 5.01
CA ARG A 379 -4.84 -6.83 6.20
C ARG A 379 -6.31 -6.98 6.57
N THR A 380 -7.09 -5.92 6.43
CA THR A 380 -8.54 -5.91 6.70
C THR A 380 -9.26 -6.87 5.74
N ALA A 381 -8.99 -6.76 4.44
CA ALA A 381 -9.56 -7.61 3.41
C ALA A 381 -9.16 -9.09 3.59
N GLU A 382 -7.88 -9.36 3.86
CA GLU A 382 -7.39 -10.72 4.16
C GLU A 382 -8.09 -11.33 5.37
N ARG A 383 -8.23 -10.55 6.45
CA ARG A 383 -8.94 -10.99 7.66
C ARG A 383 -10.41 -11.29 7.36
N PHE A 384 -11.11 -10.41 6.66
CA PHE A 384 -12.52 -10.63 6.31
C PHE A 384 -12.73 -11.87 5.42
N LEU A 385 -11.89 -12.06 4.41
CA LEU A 385 -11.92 -13.26 3.57
C LEU A 385 -11.64 -14.54 4.38
N SER A 386 -10.68 -14.49 5.31
CA SER A 386 -10.32 -15.65 6.13
C SER A 386 -11.43 -16.08 7.09
N ARG A 387 -12.24 -15.13 7.59
CA ARG A 387 -13.37 -15.40 8.50
C ARG A 387 -14.50 -16.18 7.83
N LYS A 388 -14.64 -16.10 6.50
CA LYS A 388 -15.74 -16.72 5.73
C LYS A 388 -17.13 -16.42 6.32
N GLN A 389 -17.30 -15.19 6.79
CA GLN A 389 -18.53 -14.69 7.40
C GLN A 389 -18.98 -13.44 6.68
N HIS A 390 -20.29 -13.17 6.69
CA HIS A 390 -20.80 -11.89 6.23
C HIS A 390 -20.23 -10.75 7.08
N LEU A 391 -19.93 -9.65 6.41
CA LEU A 391 -19.61 -8.40 7.07
C LEU A 391 -20.84 -7.89 7.82
N THR A 392 -20.61 -7.32 8.99
CA THR A 392 -21.61 -6.51 9.69
C THR A 392 -21.94 -5.26 8.88
N GLU A 393 -23.08 -4.63 9.15
CA GLU A 393 -23.47 -3.40 8.46
C GLU A 393 -22.44 -2.27 8.66
N ALA A 394 -21.85 -2.16 9.86
CA ALA A 394 -20.78 -1.19 10.13
C ALA A 394 -19.50 -1.49 9.31
N GLU A 395 -19.13 -2.76 9.15
CA GLU A 395 -17.99 -3.16 8.30
C GLU A 395 -18.26 -2.88 6.81
N LEU A 396 -19.51 -3.02 6.34
CA LEU A 396 -19.90 -2.68 4.96
C LEU A 396 -19.83 -1.17 4.70
N VAL A 397 -20.35 -0.36 5.62
CA VAL A 397 -20.39 1.10 5.51
C VAL A 397 -19.01 1.73 5.66
N MET A 398 -18.07 1.02 6.29
CA MET A 398 -16.67 1.44 6.42
C MET A 398 -15.88 1.36 5.12
N LEU A 399 -16.26 0.53 4.14
CA LEU A 399 -15.46 0.25 2.95
C LEU A 399 -14.99 1.51 2.16
N PRO A 400 -15.80 2.58 2.00
CA PRO A 400 -15.36 3.84 1.38
C PRO A 400 -14.17 4.54 2.08
N GLN A 401 -13.89 4.19 3.35
CA GLN A 401 -12.80 4.77 4.13
C GLN A 401 -11.45 4.07 3.89
N LEU A 402 -11.45 2.99 3.12
CA LEU A 402 -10.28 2.18 2.82
C LEU A 402 -9.61 2.62 1.50
N ASP A 403 -8.48 2.00 1.18
CA ASP A 403 -7.85 2.12 -0.13
C ASP A 403 -8.80 1.62 -1.22
N LEU A 404 -9.13 2.48 -2.20
CA LEU A 404 -10.22 2.22 -3.14
C LEU A 404 -9.98 1.03 -4.05
N ASP A 405 -8.76 0.84 -4.56
CA ASP A 405 -8.46 -0.26 -5.47
C ASP A 405 -8.55 -1.60 -4.74
N LEU A 406 -7.94 -1.69 -3.56
CA LEU A 406 -8.00 -2.91 -2.76
C LEU A 406 -9.41 -3.18 -2.24
N ALA A 407 -10.15 -2.16 -1.80
CA ALA A 407 -11.52 -2.30 -1.33
C ALA A 407 -12.46 -2.72 -2.47
N SER A 408 -12.28 -2.18 -3.69
CA SER A 408 -13.07 -2.56 -4.87
C SER A 408 -12.82 -4.02 -5.26
N ALA A 409 -11.55 -4.43 -5.34
CA ALA A 409 -11.19 -5.82 -5.62
C ALA A 409 -11.73 -6.78 -4.54
N PHE A 410 -11.62 -6.39 -3.26
CA PHE A 410 -12.16 -7.16 -2.15
C PHE A 410 -13.68 -7.29 -2.21
N ALA A 411 -14.41 -6.19 -2.41
CA ALA A 411 -15.87 -6.18 -2.46
C ALA A 411 -16.40 -7.08 -3.58
N ALA A 412 -15.82 -6.99 -4.78
CA ALA A 412 -16.19 -7.85 -5.90
C ALA A 412 -15.87 -9.34 -5.63
N LYS A 413 -14.70 -9.62 -5.03
CA LYS A 413 -14.32 -10.99 -4.64
C LYS A 413 -15.26 -11.60 -3.60
N MET A 414 -15.75 -10.81 -2.65
CA MET A 414 -16.70 -11.27 -1.63
C MET A 414 -18.00 -11.81 -2.25
N LEU A 415 -18.47 -11.22 -3.35
CA LEU A 415 -19.66 -11.69 -4.10
C LEU A 415 -19.52 -13.14 -4.58
N GLN A 416 -18.29 -13.55 -4.88
CA GLN A 416 -17.98 -14.90 -5.37
C GLN A 416 -17.80 -15.90 -4.23
N VAL A 417 -17.30 -15.45 -3.08
CA VAL A 417 -16.90 -16.32 -1.97
C VAL A 417 -18.07 -16.67 -1.06
N LEU A 418 -18.96 -15.73 -0.77
CA LEU A 418 -20.11 -15.93 0.10
C LEU A 418 -21.41 -15.94 -0.69
N GLU A 419 -22.41 -16.68 -0.20
CA GLU A 419 -23.77 -16.54 -0.69
C GLU A 419 -24.35 -15.21 -0.20
N ASP A 420 -25.30 -14.64 -0.94
CA ASP A 420 -25.94 -13.40 -0.52
C ASP A 420 -26.98 -13.63 0.58
N LYS A 421 -27.16 -12.63 1.44
CA LYS A 421 -28.10 -12.66 2.55
C LYS A 421 -28.76 -11.30 2.72
N ARG A 422 -30.06 -11.28 3.02
CA ARG A 422 -30.77 -10.05 3.35
C ARG A 422 -30.23 -9.42 4.64
N LEU A 423 -30.14 -8.08 4.65
CA LEU A 423 -29.97 -7.34 5.89
C LEU A 423 -31.25 -7.43 6.73
N PRO A 424 -31.16 -7.27 8.06
CA PRO A 424 -32.34 -7.09 8.91
C PRO A 424 -33.23 -5.95 8.40
N GLU A 425 -34.55 -6.15 8.44
CA GLU A 425 -35.54 -5.14 7.99
C GLU A 425 -35.48 -3.88 8.86
N GLU A 426 -35.18 -4.06 10.15
CA GLU A 426 -34.92 -2.98 11.10
C GLU A 426 -33.51 -2.41 10.86
N GLY A 427 -33.43 -1.14 10.48
CA GLY A 427 -32.17 -0.43 10.29
C GLY A 427 -32.30 0.85 9.47
N PRO A 428 -31.23 1.64 9.36
CA PRO A 428 -31.23 2.84 8.54
C PRO A 428 -31.38 2.48 7.06
N GLN A 429 -32.08 3.34 6.33
CA GLN A 429 -32.13 3.28 4.86
C GLN A 429 -30.73 3.54 4.30
N ARG A 430 -30.35 2.78 3.29
CA ARG A 430 -29.07 2.87 2.58
C ARG A 430 -29.31 3.35 1.15
N THR A 431 -28.25 3.64 0.42
CA THR A 431 -28.35 3.99 -0.99
C THR A 431 -29.02 2.85 -1.75
N GLY A 432 -30.14 3.14 -2.42
CA GLY A 432 -30.97 2.13 -3.08
C GLY A 432 -31.96 1.39 -2.17
N GLY A 433 -32.21 1.88 -0.94
CA GLY A 433 -33.21 1.33 -0.01
C GLY A 433 -32.60 0.45 1.08
N ARG A 434 -33.12 -0.77 1.28
CA ARG A 434 -32.59 -1.77 2.22
C ARG A 434 -32.06 -3.01 1.46
N PRO A 435 -30.92 -2.91 0.77
CA PRO A 435 -30.40 -4.00 -0.04
C PRO A 435 -29.91 -5.19 0.80
N SER A 436 -29.57 -6.28 0.14
CA SER A 436 -28.86 -7.40 0.75
C SER A 436 -27.40 -7.04 1.07
N HIS A 437 -26.65 -7.97 1.70
CA HIS A 437 -25.23 -7.77 1.96
C HIS A 437 -24.45 -7.58 0.65
N HIS A 438 -24.72 -8.37 -0.39
CA HIS A 438 -24.10 -8.16 -1.69
C HIS A 438 -24.60 -6.89 -2.36
N GLY A 439 -25.88 -6.54 -2.20
CA GLY A 439 -26.39 -5.26 -2.68
C GLY A 439 -25.67 -4.07 -2.04
N MET A 440 -25.29 -4.13 -0.76
CA MET A 440 -24.45 -3.10 -0.12
C MET A 440 -23.04 -3.02 -0.73
N LEU A 441 -22.41 -4.18 -1.01
CA LEU A 441 -21.12 -4.22 -1.70
C LEU A 441 -21.22 -3.60 -3.10
N CYS A 442 -22.29 -3.92 -3.84
CA CYS A 442 -22.57 -3.33 -5.15
C CYS A 442 -22.87 -1.82 -5.05
N ALA A 443 -23.58 -1.36 -4.02
CA ALA A 443 -23.81 0.08 -3.82
C ALA A 443 -22.51 0.83 -3.54
N PHE A 444 -21.58 0.23 -2.77
CA PHE A 444 -20.23 0.76 -2.61
C PHE A 444 -19.49 0.82 -3.96
N LEU A 445 -19.47 -0.27 -4.72
CA LEU A 445 -18.82 -0.32 -6.03
C LEU A 445 -19.44 0.66 -7.04
N ALA A 446 -20.75 0.91 -6.97
CA ALA A 446 -21.42 1.87 -7.84
C ALA A 446 -21.07 3.32 -7.49
N ALA A 447 -20.84 3.63 -6.22
CA ALA A 447 -20.48 4.97 -5.78
C ALA A 447 -19.01 5.31 -6.00
N GLU A 448 -18.10 4.38 -5.66
CA GLU A 448 -16.65 4.65 -5.59
C GLU A 448 -15.78 3.51 -6.13
N GLY A 449 -16.38 2.51 -6.79
CA GLY A 449 -15.65 1.36 -7.30
C GLY A 449 -14.69 1.72 -8.43
N THR A 450 -13.57 1.00 -8.48
CA THR A 450 -12.57 1.12 -9.56
C THR A 450 -12.56 -0.12 -10.43
N LYS A 451 -11.82 -0.08 -11.55
CA LYS A 451 -11.65 -1.25 -12.44
C LYS A 451 -11.06 -2.47 -11.75
N ALA A 452 -10.40 -2.30 -10.60
CA ALA A 452 -9.87 -3.41 -9.80
C ALA A 452 -10.96 -4.41 -9.37
N GLY A 453 -12.22 -3.95 -9.23
CA GLY A 453 -13.37 -4.82 -8.94
C GLY A 453 -14.10 -5.36 -10.17
N ALA A 454 -13.86 -4.82 -11.37
CA ALA A 454 -14.70 -5.06 -12.55
C ALA A 454 -14.77 -6.54 -12.94
N ALA A 455 -13.61 -7.20 -13.11
CA ALA A 455 -13.57 -8.59 -13.57
C ALA A 455 -14.38 -9.54 -12.67
N ALA A 456 -14.16 -9.49 -11.35
CA ALA A 456 -14.85 -10.36 -10.40
C ALA A 456 -16.35 -10.04 -10.29
N LEU A 457 -16.73 -8.76 -10.41
CA LEU A 457 -18.12 -8.33 -10.45
C LEU A 457 -18.84 -8.88 -11.69
N LEU A 458 -18.21 -8.78 -12.86
CA LEU A 458 -18.77 -9.26 -14.13
C LEU A 458 -18.92 -10.78 -14.18
N GLU A 459 -18.12 -11.53 -13.43
CA GLU A 459 -18.32 -12.97 -13.23
C GLU A 459 -19.50 -13.25 -12.28
N ALA A 460 -19.67 -12.43 -11.24
CA ALA A 460 -20.70 -12.62 -10.21
C ALA A 460 -22.13 -12.35 -10.71
N ILE A 461 -22.30 -11.38 -11.62
CA ILE A 461 -23.60 -10.99 -12.19
C ILE A 461 -24.31 -12.16 -12.91
N PRO A 462 -23.71 -12.80 -13.95
CA PRO A 462 -24.35 -13.91 -14.66
C PRO A 462 -24.51 -15.16 -13.79
N ALA A 463 -23.65 -15.32 -12.77
CA ALA A 463 -23.79 -16.38 -11.78
C ALA A 463 -24.92 -16.15 -10.77
N GLY A 464 -25.66 -15.02 -10.87
CA GLY A 464 -26.81 -14.73 -10.01
C GLY A 464 -26.44 -14.59 -8.54
N ARG A 465 -25.22 -14.10 -8.25
CA ARG A 465 -24.69 -14.04 -6.88
C ARG A 465 -25.35 -12.96 -6.03
N VAL A 466 -26.07 -12.01 -6.62
CA VAL A 466 -26.76 -10.92 -5.91
C VAL A 466 -28.25 -11.21 -5.90
N LEU A 467 -28.90 -11.10 -4.74
CA LEU A 467 -30.35 -11.28 -4.62
C LEU A 467 -31.09 -10.28 -5.50
N LEU A 468 -32.19 -10.75 -6.10
CA LEU A 468 -33.04 -9.91 -6.92
C LEU A 468 -33.62 -8.73 -6.12
N PRO A 469 -33.90 -7.59 -6.77
CA PRO A 469 -34.43 -6.42 -6.08
C PRO A 469 -35.82 -6.71 -5.50
N THR A 470 -36.18 -5.92 -4.49
CA THR A 470 -37.46 -6.04 -3.77
C THR A 470 -38.13 -4.67 -3.69
N ALA A 471 -39.37 -4.59 -3.18
CA ALA A 471 -40.01 -3.30 -2.95
C ALA A 471 -39.21 -2.39 -1.99
N ALA A 472 -38.49 -2.97 -1.02
CA ALA A 472 -37.66 -2.24 -0.06
C ALA A 472 -36.29 -1.83 -0.64
N ALA A 473 -35.86 -2.46 -1.74
CA ALA A 473 -34.62 -2.15 -2.45
C ALA A 473 -34.82 -2.43 -3.95
N PRO A 474 -35.40 -1.48 -4.71
CA PRO A 474 -35.91 -1.75 -6.06
C PRO A 474 -34.83 -1.75 -7.15
N TYR A 475 -33.58 -1.45 -6.82
CA TYR A 475 -32.51 -1.24 -7.78
C TYR A 475 -31.74 -2.53 -8.11
N ARG A 476 -31.42 -2.74 -9.39
CA ARG A 476 -30.43 -3.73 -9.86
C ARG A 476 -29.00 -3.27 -9.57
N LEU A 477 -28.64 -3.24 -8.28
CA LEU A 477 -27.36 -2.71 -7.81
C LEU A 477 -26.16 -3.44 -8.42
N ASP A 478 -26.30 -4.71 -8.76
CA ASP A 478 -25.31 -5.52 -9.45
C ASP A 478 -24.92 -4.91 -10.81
N TRP A 479 -25.92 -4.56 -11.63
CA TRP A 479 -25.69 -3.91 -12.93
C TRP A 479 -25.29 -2.44 -12.79
N LEU A 480 -25.88 -1.71 -11.83
CA LEU A 480 -25.52 -0.32 -11.58
C LEU A 480 -24.04 -0.20 -11.20
N ALA A 481 -23.53 -1.11 -10.35
CA ALA A 481 -22.11 -1.16 -10.01
C ALA A 481 -21.21 -1.30 -11.25
N ALA A 482 -21.52 -2.25 -12.14
CA ALA A 482 -20.71 -2.48 -13.33
C ALA A 482 -20.76 -1.31 -14.31
N LEU A 483 -21.94 -0.71 -14.51
CA LEU A 483 -22.12 0.46 -15.36
C LEU A 483 -21.38 1.69 -14.80
N SER A 484 -21.45 1.92 -13.48
CA SER A 484 -20.76 3.04 -12.83
C SER A 484 -19.24 2.93 -12.96
N ILE A 485 -18.68 1.73 -12.75
CA ILE A 485 -17.25 1.52 -12.95
C ILE A 485 -16.87 1.77 -14.41
N ALA A 486 -17.68 1.29 -15.36
CA ALA A 486 -17.43 1.52 -16.78
C ALA A 486 -17.41 3.01 -17.16
N VAL A 487 -18.24 3.84 -16.50
CA VAL A 487 -18.24 5.30 -16.67
C VAL A 487 -17.04 5.96 -16.00
N ALA A 488 -16.76 5.61 -14.74
CA ALA A 488 -15.81 6.35 -13.90
C ALA A 488 -14.34 5.93 -14.12
N ASP A 489 -14.08 4.65 -14.35
CA ASP A 489 -12.75 4.07 -14.52
C ASP A 489 -12.82 2.89 -15.51
N PRO A 490 -13.02 3.16 -16.82
CA PRO A 490 -13.16 2.11 -17.83
C PRO A 490 -11.91 1.21 -17.90
N TRP A 491 -12.14 -0.09 -18.05
CA TRP A 491 -11.11 -1.09 -18.33
C TRP A 491 -11.04 -1.40 -19.84
N PRO A 492 -9.97 -2.03 -20.34
CA PRO A 492 -9.75 -2.21 -21.79
C PRO A 492 -10.91 -2.87 -22.55
N GLU A 493 -11.63 -3.81 -21.93
CA GLU A 493 -12.75 -4.52 -22.54
C GLU A 493 -14.13 -3.86 -22.28
N ALA A 494 -14.19 -2.72 -21.58
CA ALA A 494 -15.44 -2.12 -21.13
C ALA A 494 -16.39 -1.78 -22.28
N GLU A 495 -15.90 -1.20 -23.37
CA GLU A 495 -16.73 -0.85 -24.53
C GLU A 495 -17.31 -2.08 -25.24
N THR A 496 -16.51 -3.14 -25.36
CA THR A 496 -16.97 -4.42 -25.94
C THR A 496 -18.04 -5.05 -25.06
N TRP A 497 -17.86 -4.99 -23.74
CA TRP A 497 -18.84 -5.44 -22.77
C TRP A 497 -20.14 -4.63 -22.85
N LEU A 498 -20.07 -3.29 -22.85
CA LEU A 498 -21.22 -2.38 -22.98
C LEU A 498 -22.01 -2.66 -24.27
N ALA A 499 -21.30 -2.83 -25.39
CA ALA A 499 -21.92 -3.16 -26.66
C ALA A 499 -22.66 -4.51 -26.64
N GLY A 500 -22.14 -5.49 -25.91
CA GLY A 500 -22.79 -6.78 -25.69
C GLY A 500 -24.11 -6.69 -24.90
N LEU A 501 -24.35 -5.57 -24.21
CA LEU A 501 -25.57 -5.35 -23.41
C LEU A 501 -26.68 -4.63 -24.16
N ILE A 502 -26.43 -4.04 -25.33
CA ILE A 502 -27.40 -3.16 -26.03
C ILE A 502 -28.77 -3.83 -26.25
N GLU A 503 -28.81 -5.14 -26.48
CA GLU A 503 -30.05 -5.92 -26.68
C GLU A 503 -30.85 -6.20 -25.39
N ARG A 504 -30.28 -5.92 -24.22
CA ARG A 504 -30.92 -6.19 -22.92
C ARG A 504 -32.04 -5.17 -22.65
N THR A 505 -33.23 -5.67 -22.35
CA THR A 505 -34.41 -4.86 -21.98
C THR A 505 -34.77 -4.96 -20.50
N ASP A 506 -33.88 -5.52 -19.67
CA ASP A 506 -34.15 -5.64 -18.24
C ASP A 506 -34.28 -4.24 -17.60
N PRO A 507 -35.28 -4.05 -16.72
CA PRO A 507 -35.38 -2.80 -15.97
C PRO A 507 -34.26 -2.73 -14.91
N LEU A 508 -33.64 -1.56 -14.78
CA LEU A 508 -32.66 -1.28 -13.72
C LEU A 508 -33.34 -0.95 -12.38
N ILE A 509 -34.62 -0.55 -12.42
CA ILE A 509 -35.43 -0.16 -11.26
C ILE A 509 -36.76 -0.92 -11.33
N LEU A 510 -37.09 -1.69 -10.29
CA LEU A 510 -38.36 -2.40 -10.19
C LEU A 510 -39.51 -1.45 -9.82
N ASN A 511 -40.70 -1.79 -10.30
CA ASN A 511 -41.97 -1.12 -9.98
C ASN A 511 -42.05 0.38 -10.35
N GLN A 512 -41.12 0.87 -11.18
CA GLN A 512 -41.21 2.20 -11.77
C GLN A 512 -41.99 2.12 -13.09
N THR A 513 -42.80 3.14 -13.35
CA THR A 513 -43.43 3.30 -14.68
C THR A 513 -42.35 3.78 -15.64
N ASP A 514 -42.18 3.08 -16.76
CA ASP A 514 -41.15 3.40 -17.76
C ASP A 514 -39.71 3.43 -17.18
N PRO A 515 -39.25 2.31 -16.57
CA PRO A 515 -37.94 2.26 -15.92
C PRO A 515 -36.80 2.39 -16.93
N PRO A 516 -35.63 2.91 -16.51
CA PRO A 516 -34.43 2.81 -17.32
C PRO A 516 -34.09 1.34 -17.59
N GLU A 517 -33.70 1.06 -18.83
CA GLU A 517 -33.36 -0.28 -19.32
C GLU A 517 -31.84 -0.48 -19.32
N LEU A 518 -31.38 -1.69 -18.99
CA LEU A 518 -29.96 -2.03 -18.98
C LEU A 518 -29.28 -1.74 -20.32
N GLY A 519 -29.83 -2.22 -21.43
CA GLY A 519 -29.21 -2.07 -22.74
C GLY A 519 -29.21 -0.65 -23.26
N ALA A 520 -30.28 0.12 -23.01
CA ALA A 520 -30.33 1.54 -23.36
C ALA A 520 -29.35 2.37 -22.53
N THR A 521 -29.20 2.06 -21.24
CA THR A 521 -28.23 2.73 -20.36
C THR A 521 -26.80 2.37 -20.74
N ALA A 522 -26.50 1.10 -21.05
CA ALA A 522 -25.20 0.69 -21.57
C ALA A 522 -24.86 1.36 -22.92
N ALA A 523 -25.83 1.45 -23.82
CA ALA A 523 -25.70 2.20 -25.06
C ALA A 523 -25.38 3.67 -24.81
N ALA A 524 -26.05 4.30 -23.85
CA ALA A 524 -25.79 5.70 -23.50
C ALA A 524 -24.36 5.91 -23.01
N VAL A 525 -23.85 5.04 -22.13
CA VAL A 525 -22.44 5.09 -21.67
C VAL A 525 -21.47 4.94 -22.84
N LEU A 526 -21.69 3.93 -23.70
CA LEU A 526 -20.84 3.69 -24.86
C LEU A 526 -20.83 4.91 -25.81
N ILE A 527 -21.99 5.47 -26.13
CA ILE A 527 -22.10 6.63 -27.02
C ILE A 527 -21.43 7.87 -26.41
N ASP A 528 -21.54 8.06 -25.10
CA ASP A 528 -20.92 9.16 -24.36
C ASP A 528 -19.39 9.07 -24.36
N HIS A 529 -18.81 7.87 -24.23
CA HIS A 529 -17.37 7.65 -24.38
C HIS A 529 -16.82 8.09 -25.74
N HIS A 530 -17.66 8.06 -26.78
CA HIS A 530 -17.34 8.51 -28.13
C HIS A 530 -17.83 9.94 -28.45
N GLU A 531 -18.21 10.69 -27.40
CA GLU A 531 -18.65 12.10 -27.47
C GLU A 531 -19.80 12.33 -28.47
N GLN A 532 -20.67 11.32 -28.64
CA GLN A 532 -21.77 11.39 -29.60
C GLN A 532 -23.08 11.85 -28.90
N PRO A 533 -23.96 12.59 -29.61
CA PRO A 533 -25.21 13.06 -29.02
C PRO A 533 -26.23 11.91 -28.84
N LEU A 534 -26.60 11.61 -27.60
CA LEU A 534 -27.55 10.53 -27.24
C LEU A 534 -28.89 10.63 -27.99
N SER A 535 -29.38 11.85 -28.24
CA SER A 535 -30.66 12.10 -28.92
C SER A 535 -30.67 11.60 -30.37
N ALA A 536 -29.51 11.51 -31.03
CA ALA A 536 -29.39 10.99 -32.39
C ALA A 536 -29.67 9.48 -32.47
N PHE A 537 -29.62 8.79 -31.33
CA PHE A 537 -29.79 7.34 -31.22
C PHE A 537 -31.13 6.93 -30.60
N GLY A 538 -32.07 7.87 -30.47
CA GLY A 538 -33.41 7.58 -29.94
C GLY A 538 -33.43 7.11 -28.49
N LEU A 539 -32.44 7.54 -27.69
CA LEU A 539 -32.38 7.32 -26.24
C LEU A 539 -33.16 8.42 -25.50
N GLU A 540 -33.96 8.01 -24.52
CA GLU A 540 -34.67 8.90 -23.61
C GLU A 540 -34.13 8.75 -22.19
N PHE A 541 -33.89 9.87 -21.54
CA PHE A 541 -33.45 9.92 -20.16
C PHE A 541 -34.60 9.63 -19.20
N SER A 542 -34.35 8.77 -18.21
CA SER A 542 -35.21 8.53 -17.07
C SER A 542 -34.52 9.06 -15.82
N ALA A 543 -35.06 10.16 -15.27
CA ALA A 543 -34.50 10.80 -14.10
C ALA A 543 -34.67 9.90 -12.86
N ASP A 544 -33.56 9.57 -12.20
CA ASP A 544 -33.56 8.88 -10.92
C ASP A 544 -32.38 9.34 -10.06
N ARG A 545 -32.67 9.69 -8.81
CA ARG A 545 -31.70 10.26 -7.88
C ARG A 545 -30.57 9.29 -7.53
N VAL A 546 -30.84 7.99 -7.45
CA VAL A 546 -29.82 6.98 -7.11
C VAL A 546 -28.89 6.75 -8.30
N LEU A 547 -29.42 6.72 -9.52
CA LEU A 547 -28.59 6.67 -10.73
C LEU A 547 -27.70 7.92 -10.85
N ASP A 548 -28.25 9.10 -10.59
CA ASP A 548 -27.48 10.36 -10.58
C ASP A 548 -26.34 10.31 -9.53
N LEU A 549 -26.62 9.78 -8.33
CA LEU A 549 -25.60 9.59 -7.28
C LEU A 549 -24.47 8.65 -7.71
N PHE A 550 -24.79 7.66 -8.55
CA PHE A 550 -23.83 6.70 -9.10
C PHE A 550 -23.19 7.16 -10.42
N GLY A 551 -23.45 8.40 -10.85
CA GLY A 551 -22.91 8.96 -12.09
C GLY A 551 -23.47 8.34 -13.37
N ILE A 552 -24.59 7.61 -13.29
CA ILE A 552 -25.20 6.93 -14.44
C ILE A 552 -26.38 7.74 -14.96
N ARG A 553 -26.42 7.98 -16.27
CA ARG A 553 -27.61 8.50 -16.96
C ARG A 553 -28.53 7.36 -17.36
N GLY A 554 -29.55 7.07 -16.54
CA GLY A 554 -30.55 6.05 -16.84
C GLY A 554 -31.29 6.35 -18.15
N CYS A 555 -31.31 5.39 -19.07
CA CYS A 555 -31.91 5.57 -20.38
C CYS A 555 -32.89 4.45 -20.76
N ARG A 556 -33.79 4.75 -21.70
CA ARG A 556 -34.64 3.79 -22.41
C ARG A 556 -34.56 4.03 -23.92
N PHE A 557 -34.82 3.01 -24.73
CA PHE A 557 -35.01 3.20 -26.17
C PHE A 557 -36.44 3.67 -26.46
N ARG A 558 -36.58 4.65 -27.36
CA ARG A 558 -37.89 5.07 -27.90
C ARG A 558 -38.59 3.99 -28.71
N SER A 559 -37.79 3.16 -29.38
CA SER A 559 -38.27 2.11 -30.28
C SER A 559 -37.21 1.03 -30.47
N SER A 560 -37.61 -0.13 -30.99
CA SER A 560 -36.67 -1.19 -31.39
C SER A 560 -35.74 -0.76 -32.53
N GLU A 561 -36.17 0.18 -33.38
CA GLU A 561 -35.35 0.72 -34.47
C GLU A 561 -34.19 1.57 -33.95
N ALA A 562 -34.43 2.36 -32.90
CA ALA A 562 -33.40 3.15 -32.22
C ALA A 562 -32.24 2.28 -31.73
N ARG A 563 -32.57 1.12 -31.15
CA ARG A 563 -31.59 0.10 -30.73
C ARG A 563 -30.75 -0.43 -31.90
N GLY A 564 -31.40 -0.79 -33.00
CA GLY A 564 -30.70 -1.23 -34.22
C GLY A 564 -29.79 -0.15 -34.82
N SER A 565 -30.09 1.13 -34.60
CA SER A 565 -29.22 2.25 -34.98
C SER A 565 -27.91 2.25 -34.21
N VAL A 566 -27.94 2.04 -32.89
CA VAL A 566 -26.73 1.97 -32.04
C VAL A 566 -25.85 0.80 -32.47
N HIS A 567 -26.43 -0.37 -32.73
CA HIS A 567 -25.67 -1.53 -33.18
C HIS A 567 -24.93 -1.29 -34.51
N ARG A 568 -25.62 -0.72 -35.50
CA ARG A 568 -24.99 -0.40 -36.80
C ARG A 568 -23.84 0.59 -36.62
N TRP A 569 -24.07 1.64 -35.85
CA TRP A 569 -23.04 2.63 -35.53
C TRP A 569 -21.81 2.00 -34.87
N TRP A 570 -22.01 1.14 -33.87
CA TRP A 570 -20.88 0.48 -33.19
C TRP A 570 -20.07 -0.45 -34.11
N VAL A 571 -20.75 -1.18 -35.01
CA VAL A 571 -20.08 -2.01 -36.02
C VAL A 571 -19.22 -1.16 -36.97
N GLU A 572 -19.74 0.00 -37.38
CA GLU A 572 -19.00 0.94 -38.22
C GLU A 572 -17.77 1.52 -37.50
N GLN A 573 -17.91 1.90 -36.22
CA GLN A 573 -16.80 2.39 -35.40
C GLN A 573 -15.68 1.35 -35.27
N ASN A 574 -16.02 0.11 -34.92
CA ASN A 574 -15.04 -0.96 -34.80
C ASN A 574 -14.32 -1.26 -36.12
N LYS A 575 -15.04 -1.18 -37.24
CA LYS A 575 -14.46 -1.37 -38.56
C LYS A 575 -13.48 -0.24 -38.88
N ALA A 576 -13.82 1.01 -38.58
CA ALA A 576 -12.95 2.16 -38.76
C ALA A 576 -11.69 2.06 -37.89
N ALA A 577 -11.83 1.71 -36.60
CA ALA A 577 -10.71 1.55 -35.67
C ALA A 577 -9.72 0.47 -36.12
N LYS A 578 -10.21 -0.69 -36.58
CA LYS A 578 -9.37 -1.77 -37.12
C LYS A 578 -8.57 -1.33 -38.35
N LEU A 579 -9.22 -0.62 -39.28
CA LEU A 579 -8.57 -0.10 -40.48
C LEU A 579 -7.51 0.96 -40.16
N SER A 580 -7.73 1.80 -39.14
CA SER A 580 -6.74 2.78 -38.67
C SER A 580 -5.55 2.14 -37.95
N ALA A 581 -5.76 1.06 -37.22
CA ALA A 581 -4.69 0.31 -36.55
C ALA A 581 -3.78 -0.41 -37.55
N GLU A 582 -4.34 -0.95 -38.64
CA GLU A 582 -3.57 -1.58 -39.73
C GLU A 582 -2.80 -0.57 -40.61
N ALA A 583 -3.20 0.71 -40.59
CA ALA A 583 -2.61 1.77 -41.40
C ALA A 583 -1.52 2.60 -40.67
N SER A 584 -1.27 2.35 -39.38
CA SER A 584 -0.20 3.00 -38.60
C SER A 584 1.05 2.11 -38.56
N PRO A 585 2.20 2.55 -39.13
CA PRO A 585 3.42 1.73 -39.29
C PRO A 585 4.21 1.45 -38.01
#